data_AF-A0A6B0WQF8-F1
#
_entry.id   AF-A0A6B0WQF8-F1
#
_cell.length_a   1.000
_cell.length_b   1.000
_cell.length_c   1.000
_cell.angle_alpha   90.00
_cell.angle_beta   90.00
_cell.angle_gamma   90.00
#
_symmetry.space_group_name_H-M   'P 1'
#
loop_
_entity.id
_entity.type
_entity.pdbx_description
1 polymer ?
#
loop_
_entity_poly.entity_id
_entity_poly.type
_entity_poly.pdbx_seq_one_letter_code
_entity_poly.pdbx_strand_id
1 'polypeptide(L)'
;MTNTLDLGIPDIEPAGDGHNITDWCLDQFQEAYGDGVTKDDVWEYLYGVMHAPDWRHRYRHDLQRNLARIPLAEDLEAFRVVGRALLDLHIGYEDVAEWPVRCLVDGEPDEGQADDDAYRIESKMSWGKHPDGTVDRSTLVVNSRCQLAGIPPEAHDYDISGRSPLQWAIDSLRHKTDKASGIADDPNTWRQWASEQFNLIRHLRRLVRVSVETAHIVASLPPSLQESDGAS
;
A
#
# COMPACT_ATOMS: atom_id res chain seq x y z
N MET A 1 -17.68 -26.91 30.97
CA MET A 1 -16.73 -25.91 31.48
C MET A 1 -15.79 -25.60 30.34
N THR A 2 -16.00 -24.46 29.71
CA THR A 2 -15.28 -24.04 28.50
C THR A 2 -13.90 -23.56 28.97
N ASN A 3 -12.87 -24.38 28.77
CA ASN A 3 -11.48 -23.95 28.96
C ASN A 3 -11.15 -23.00 27.82
N THR A 4 -11.47 -21.72 28.02
CA THR A 4 -10.87 -20.64 27.25
C THR A 4 -9.39 -20.66 27.61
N LEU A 5 -8.53 -20.96 26.62
CA LEU A 5 -7.10 -20.73 26.70
C LEU A 5 -6.89 -19.22 26.85
N ASP A 6 -6.86 -18.78 28.11
CA ASP A 6 -6.41 -17.47 28.52
C ASP A 6 -4.90 -17.42 28.25
N LEU A 7 -4.50 -16.69 27.21
CA LEU A 7 -3.12 -16.64 26.69
C LEU A 7 -2.15 -15.89 27.63
N GLY A 8 -2.54 -15.61 28.88
CA GLY A 8 -1.68 -14.92 29.83
C GLY A 8 -1.20 -13.56 29.31
N ILE A 9 -2.00 -12.90 28.46
CA ILE A 9 -1.72 -11.54 28.02
C ILE A 9 -1.86 -10.67 29.27
N PRO A 10 -0.77 -10.09 29.82
CA PRO A 10 -0.87 -9.29 31.02
C PRO A 10 -1.78 -8.08 30.76
N ASP A 11 -2.39 -7.52 31.80
CA ASP A 11 -3.07 -6.22 31.69
C ASP A 11 -2.06 -5.20 31.13
N ILE A 12 -2.26 -4.84 29.86
CA ILE A 12 -1.33 -3.99 29.13
C ILE A 12 -1.57 -2.55 29.57
N GLU A 13 -0.70 -2.03 30.44
CA GLU A 13 -0.60 -0.59 30.63
C GLU A 13 -0.02 0.03 29.34
N PRO A 14 -0.63 1.11 28.80
CA PRO A 14 -0.05 1.82 27.67
C PRO A 14 1.35 2.31 28.05
N ALA A 15 2.33 2.10 27.19
CA ALA A 15 3.69 2.55 27.45
C ALA A 15 3.67 4.09 27.61
N GLY A 16 4.08 4.58 28.78
CA GLY A 16 4.08 6.01 29.11
C GLY A 16 5.10 6.84 28.31
N ASP A 17 5.81 6.20 27.38
CA ASP A 17 6.87 6.74 26.51
C ASP A 17 6.36 7.16 25.12
N GLY A 18 5.09 6.90 24.79
CA GLY A 18 4.50 7.21 23.48
C GLY A 18 4.68 6.12 22.42
N HIS A 19 5.25 4.96 22.77
CA HIS A 19 5.32 3.81 21.88
C HIS A 19 4.09 2.92 22.00
N ASN A 20 3.60 2.40 20.87
CA ASN A 20 2.48 1.46 20.83
C ASN A 20 2.92 -0.01 20.99
N ILE A 21 4.23 -0.27 21.05
CA ILE A 21 4.79 -1.58 21.38
C ILE A 21 5.03 -1.62 22.89
N THR A 22 4.43 -2.62 23.52
CA THR A 22 4.52 -2.84 24.97
C THR A 22 5.89 -3.40 25.33
N ASP A 23 6.34 -3.16 26.57
CA ASP A 23 7.60 -3.72 27.05
C ASP A 23 7.54 -5.24 27.08
N TRP A 24 6.38 -5.83 27.44
CA TRP A 24 6.16 -7.27 27.33
C TRP A 24 6.41 -7.79 25.91
N CYS A 25 5.89 -7.12 24.88
CA CYS A 25 6.12 -7.55 23.50
C CYS A 25 7.59 -7.44 23.11
N LEU A 26 8.26 -6.38 23.56
CA LEU A 26 9.69 -6.20 23.34
C LEU A 26 10.50 -7.34 23.99
N ASP A 27 10.17 -7.70 25.23
CA ASP A 27 10.82 -8.79 25.97
C ASP A 27 10.73 -10.12 25.22
N GLN A 28 9.56 -10.45 24.64
CA GLN A 28 9.40 -11.67 23.84
C GLN A 28 10.30 -11.68 22.60
N PHE A 29 10.47 -10.53 21.94
CA PHE A 29 11.38 -10.42 20.80
C PHE A 29 12.85 -10.46 21.22
N GLN A 30 13.21 -9.85 22.35
CA GLN A 30 14.58 -9.88 22.87
C GLN A 30 14.97 -11.27 23.36
N GLU A 31 14.03 -12.04 23.92
CA GLU A 31 14.25 -13.44 24.27
C GLU A 31 14.54 -14.31 23.04
N ALA A 32 13.84 -14.07 21.93
CA ALA A 32 14.00 -14.85 20.71
C ALA A 32 15.23 -14.43 19.87
N TYR A 33 15.55 -13.13 19.80
CA TYR A 33 16.52 -12.58 18.85
C TYR A 33 17.67 -11.78 19.49
N GLY A 34 17.63 -11.57 20.81
CA GLY A 34 18.65 -10.90 21.60
C GLY A 34 18.29 -9.47 22.03
N ASP A 35 18.94 -9.01 23.11
CA ASP A 35 18.71 -7.71 23.78
C ASP A 35 18.91 -6.46 22.89
N GLY A 36 19.48 -6.64 21.69
CA GLY A 36 19.68 -5.56 20.73
C GLY A 36 18.42 -5.14 19.97
N VAL A 37 17.33 -5.93 20.04
CA VAL A 37 16.06 -5.61 19.39
C VAL A 37 15.38 -4.42 20.09
N THR A 38 14.89 -3.50 19.28
CA THR A 38 14.17 -2.28 19.71
C THR A 38 12.69 -2.36 19.34
N LYS A 39 11.87 -1.46 19.92
CA LYS A 39 10.43 -1.36 19.58
C LYS A 39 10.19 -1.04 18.09
N ASP A 40 11.09 -0.28 17.47
CA ASP A 40 11.00 0.04 16.03
C ASP A 40 11.29 -1.19 15.17
N ASP A 41 12.26 -2.01 15.56
CA ASP A 41 12.55 -3.29 14.89
C ASP A 41 11.34 -4.24 14.93
N VAL A 42 10.61 -4.26 16.05
CA VAL A 42 9.35 -5.01 16.18
C VAL A 42 8.33 -4.47 15.19
N TRP A 43 8.11 -3.16 15.13
CA TRP A 43 7.13 -2.56 14.23
C TRP A 43 7.42 -2.87 12.75
N GLU A 44 8.68 -2.75 12.34
CA GLU A 44 9.15 -3.08 11.01
C GLU A 44 8.97 -4.58 10.71
N TYR A 45 9.38 -5.45 11.63
CA TYR A 45 9.17 -6.89 11.49
C TYR A 45 7.70 -7.25 11.27
N LEU A 46 6.79 -6.69 12.09
CA LEU A 46 5.35 -6.92 11.97
C LEU A 46 4.87 -6.52 10.56
N TYR A 47 5.31 -5.36 10.07
CA TYR A 47 4.95 -4.88 8.74
C TYR A 47 5.45 -5.81 7.63
N GLY A 48 6.68 -6.35 7.76
CA GLY A 48 7.24 -7.33 6.84
C GLY A 48 6.45 -8.64 6.81
N VAL A 49 6.15 -9.22 7.98
CA VAL A 49 5.38 -10.48 8.07
C VAL A 49 3.97 -10.31 7.48
N MET A 50 3.31 -9.18 7.76
CA MET A 50 1.97 -8.91 7.21
C MET A 50 1.94 -8.82 5.68
N HIS A 51 3.08 -8.57 5.04
CA HIS A 51 3.22 -8.57 3.58
C HIS A 51 3.71 -9.90 3.01
N ALA A 52 4.10 -10.87 3.83
CA ALA A 52 4.59 -12.17 3.39
C ALA A 52 3.48 -13.00 2.70
N PRO A 53 3.64 -13.36 1.41
CA PRO A 53 2.60 -14.09 0.67
C PRO A 53 2.23 -15.43 1.30
N ASP A 54 3.22 -16.18 1.77
CA ASP A 54 3.02 -17.48 2.44
C ASP A 54 2.23 -17.33 3.75
N TRP A 55 2.56 -16.36 4.61
CA TRP A 55 1.81 -16.11 5.85
C TRP A 55 0.34 -15.74 5.55
N ARG A 56 0.12 -14.81 4.61
CA ARG A 56 -1.23 -14.41 4.20
C ARG A 56 -2.03 -15.57 3.63
N HIS A 57 -1.37 -16.47 2.88
CA HIS A 57 -2.03 -17.65 2.31
C HIS A 57 -2.35 -18.71 3.37
N ARG A 58 -1.36 -19.07 4.20
CA ARG A 58 -1.45 -20.09 5.26
C ARG A 58 -2.55 -19.74 6.26
N TYR A 59 -2.61 -18.49 6.69
CA TYR A 59 -3.54 -18.02 7.72
C TYR A 59 -4.81 -17.33 7.17
N ARG A 60 -5.08 -17.41 5.86
CA ARG A 60 -6.19 -16.69 5.20
C ARG A 60 -7.56 -16.86 5.86
N HIS A 61 -7.85 -18.04 6.42
CA HIS A 61 -9.14 -18.34 7.04
C HIS A 61 -9.28 -17.70 8.42
N ASP A 62 -8.18 -17.60 9.16
CA ASP A 62 -8.13 -16.95 10.47
C ASP A 62 -8.13 -15.43 10.32
N LEU A 63 -7.36 -14.89 9.36
CA LEU A 63 -7.31 -13.46 9.06
C LEU A 63 -8.66 -12.87 8.63
N GLN A 64 -9.57 -13.70 8.12
CA GLN A 64 -10.93 -13.28 7.76
C GLN A 64 -11.87 -13.17 8.97
N ARG A 65 -11.53 -13.76 10.11
CA ARG A 65 -12.46 -13.96 11.25
C ARG A 65 -11.93 -13.45 12.58
N ASN A 66 -10.61 -13.38 12.73
CA ASN A 66 -9.91 -13.11 13.97
C ASN A 66 -8.85 -12.02 13.76
N LEU A 67 -8.40 -11.41 14.86
CA LEU A 67 -7.22 -10.56 14.84
C LEU A 67 -5.99 -11.38 14.40
N ALA A 68 -5.11 -10.75 13.64
CA ALA A 68 -3.88 -11.36 13.17
C ALA A 68 -3.02 -11.80 14.36
N ARG A 69 -2.53 -13.05 14.31
CA ARG A 69 -1.51 -13.56 15.21
C ARG A 69 -0.23 -13.66 14.43
N ILE A 70 0.79 -12.95 14.89
CA ILE A 70 2.06 -12.85 14.19
C ILE A 70 3.04 -13.84 14.82
N PRO A 71 3.55 -14.82 14.06
CA PRO A 71 4.58 -15.73 14.56
C PRO A 71 5.92 -15.01 14.69
N LEU A 72 6.80 -15.56 15.52
CA LEU A 72 8.22 -15.26 15.50
C LEU A 72 8.87 -16.11 14.42
N ALA A 73 9.50 -15.48 13.43
CA ALA A 73 10.13 -16.13 12.30
C ALA A 73 11.62 -16.39 12.60
N GLU A 74 12.20 -17.46 12.06
CA GLU A 74 13.63 -17.76 12.25
C GLU A 74 14.55 -16.61 11.79
N ASP A 75 14.18 -15.91 10.71
CA ASP A 75 14.95 -14.81 10.13
C ASP A 75 14.30 -13.45 10.41
N LEU A 76 14.49 -12.92 11.62
CA LEU A 76 14.05 -11.57 12.01
C LEU A 76 14.48 -10.52 10.98
N GLU A 77 15.73 -10.60 10.52
CA GLU A 77 16.35 -9.56 9.71
C GLU A 77 15.69 -9.42 8.34
N ALA A 78 15.41 -10.55 7.69
CA ALA A 78 14.74 -10.55 6.38
C ALA A 78 13.38 -9.84 6.42
N PHE A 79 12.57 -10.10 7.46
CA PHE A 79 11.27 -9.46 7.61
C PHE A 79 11.39 -8.00 8.06
N ARG A 80 12.35 -7.69 8.96
CA ARG A 80 12.60 -6.33 9.41
C ARG A 80 13.03 -5.40 8.27
N VAL A 81 14.02 -5.81 7.48
CA VAL A 81 14.54 -5.00 6.36
C VAL A 81 13.45 -4.72 5.32
N VAL A 82 12.66 -5.74 4.97
CA VAL A 82 11.52 -5.57 4.06
C VAL A 82 10.46 -4.66 4.67
N GLY A 83 10.11 -4.88 5.93
CA GLY A 83 9.12 -4.08 6.64
C GLY A 83 9.50 -2.60 6.71
N ARG A 84 10.75 -2.29 7.02
CA ARG A 84 11.30 -0.92 6.99
C ARG A 84 11.17 -0.30 5.59
N ALA A 85 11.60 -1.01 4.56
CA ALA A 85 11.51 -0.53 3.18
C ALA A 85 10.06 -0.24 2.74
N LEU A 86 9.11 -1.10 3.13
CA LEU A 86 7.69 -0.91 2.85
C LEU A 86 7.08 0.24 3.66
N LEU A 87 7.46 0.40 4.93
CA LEU A 87 7.00 1.52 5.76
C LEU A 87 7.46 2.86 5.17
N ASP A 88 8.74 2.98 4.85
CA ASP A 88 9.31 4.18 4.24
C ASP A 88 8.59 4.53 2.93
N LEU A 89 8.37 3.53 2.07
CA LEU A 89 7.68 3.69 0.79
C LEU A 89 6.21 4.10 0.96
N HIS A 90 5.47 3.43 1.84
CA HIS A 90 4.03 3.65 1.99
C HIS A 90 3.68 4.91 2.80
N ILE A 91 4.51 5.30 3.77
CA ILE A 91 4.35 6.58 4.47
C ILE A 91 4.71 7.73 3.51
N GLY A 92 5.79 7.59 2.73
CA GLY A 92 6.25 8.59 1.77
C GLY A 92 5.56 8.57 0.41
N TYR A 93 4.45 7.85 0.24
CA TYR A 93 3.86 7.52 -1.07
C TYR A 93 3.50 8.75 -1.94
N GLU A 94 3.24 9.91 -1.31
CA GLU A 94 2.92 11.17 -2.02
C GLU A 94 4.16 11.89 -2.57
N ASP A 95 5.34 11.58 -2.02
CA ASP A 95 6.61 12.29 -2.28
C ASP A 95 7.64 11.44 -3.01
N VAL A 96 7.35 10.16 -3.27
CA VAL A 96 8.24 9.30 -4.07
C VAL A 96 8.46 9.87 -5.47
N ALA A 97 9.58 9.47 -6.09
CA ALA A 97 9.83 9.79 -7.48
C ALA A 97 8.77 9.16 -8.40
N GLU A 98 8.32 9.91 -9.40
CA GLU A 98 7.34 9.45 -10.39
C GLU A 98 7.83 8.18 -11.11
N TRP A 99 6.91 7.26 -11.44
CA TRP A 99 7.20 6.25 -12.45
C TRP A 99 7.14 6.88 -13.85
N PRO A 100 8.08 6.58 -14.75
CA PRO A 100 8.17 7.19 -16.08
C PRO A 100 7.11 6.64 -17.07
N VAL A 101 5.84 6.62 -16.68
CA VAL A 101 4.74 6.37 -17.62
C VAL A 101 4.48 7.62 -18.45
N ARG A 102 4.19 7.41 -19.75
CA ARG A 102 3.94 8.52 -20.68
C ARG A 102 2.57 9.12 -20.39
N CYS A 103 2.51 10.43 -20.19
CA CYS A 103 1.26 11.16 -20.26
C CYS A 103 1.05 11.60 -21.71
N LEU A 104 -0.11 11.26 -22.27
CA LEU A 104 -0.51 11.67 -23.60
C LEU A 104 -1.71 12.59 -23.46
N VAL A 105 -1.63 13.79 -24.04
CA VAL A 105 -2.73 14.74 -24.18
C VAL A 105 -3.06 14.88 -25.65
N ASP A 106 -4.31 14.63 -26.02
CA ASP A 106 -4.80 14.68 -27.40
C ASP A 106 -3.98 13.78 -28.36
N GLY A 107 -3.39 12.71 -27.82
CA GLY A 107 -2.58 11.72 -28.55
C GLY A 107 -1.07 11.98 -28.55
N GLU A 108 -0.62 13.16 -28.09
CA GLU A 108 0.79 13.56 -28.09
C GLU A 108 1.41 13.54 -26.69
N PRO A 109 2.71 13.23 -26.53
CA PRO A 109 3.39 13.31 -25.25
C PRO A 109 3.33 14.72 -24.64
N ASP A 110 2.97 14.79 -23.37
CA ASP A 110 2.87 16.04 -22.62
C ASP A 110 3.43 15.85 -21.19
N GLU A 111 4.19 16.83 -20.72
CA GLU A 111 4.80 16.87 -19.40
C GLU A 111 4.36 18.13 -18.62
N GLY A 112 3.07 18.46 -18.69
CA GLY A 112 2.45 19.59 -18.02
C GLY A 112 2.40 20.88 -18.84
N GLN A 113 2.36 20.80 -20.17
CA GLN A 113 2.34 21.98 -21.05
C GLN A 113 0.94 22.33 -21.59
N ALA A 114 0.04 21.36 -21.71
CA ALA A 114 -1.35 21.58 -22.11
C ALA A 114 -2.13 22.43 -21.10
N ASP A 115 -3.29 22.91 -21.54
CA ASP A 115 -4.21 23.69 -20.72
C ASP A 115 -4.79 22.89 -19.55
N ASP A 116 -5.22 23.61 -18.51
CA ASP A 116 -5.73 23.07 -17.24
C ASP A 116 -6.75 21.94 -17.42
N ASP A 117 -7.68 22.13 -18.35
CA ASP A 117 -8.79 21.21 -18.58
C ASP A 117 -8.33 19.85 -19.13
N ALA A 118 -7.12 19.79 -19.71
CA ALA A 118 -6.55 18.55 -20.22
C ALA A 118 -6.34 17.50 -19.13
N TYR A 119 -6.01 17.88 -17.88
CA TYR A 119 -5.66 16.93 -16.82
C TYR A 119 -6.78 16.68 -15.80
N ARG A 120 -7.89 17.43 -15.88
CA ARG A 120 -8.95 17.38 -14.87
C ARG A 120 -9.62 16.01 -14.79
N ILE A 121 -9.83 15.52 -13.57
CA ILE A 121 -10.62 14.32 -13.31
C ILE A 121 -12.06 14.72 -13.00
N GLU A 122 -12.88 14.82 -14.05
CA GLU A 122 -14.30 15.17 -13.91
C GLU A 122 -15.20 13.97 -13.65
N SER A 123 -14.88 12.85 -14.31
CA SER A 123 -15.63 11.60 -14.17
C SER A 123 -14.73 10.48 -13.67
N LYS A 124 -15.33 9.32 -13.40
CA LYS A 124 -14.57 8.12 -13.05
C LYS A 124 -13.58 7.79 -14.18
N MET A 125 -12.30 7.73 -13.86
CA MET A 125 -11.25 7.23 -14.77
C MET A 125 -11.54 5.79 -15.18
N SER A 126 -10.88 5.33 -16.24
CA SER A 126 -11.07 3.94 -16.70
C SER A 126 -9.80 3.36 -17.31
N TRP A 127 -9.67 2.05 -17.26
CA TRP A 127 -8.65 1.33 -18.02
C TRP A 127 -8.94 1.43 -19.52
N GLY A 128 -7.89 1.43 -20.32
CA GLY A 128 -7.97 1.37 -21.76
C GLY A 128 -8.61 0.07 -22.26
N LYS A 129 -8.73 -0.05 -23.58
CA LYS A 129 -9.22 -1.26 -24.23
C LYS A 129 -8.31 -1.66 -25.37
N HIS A 130 -8.05 -2.95 -25.49
CA HIS A 130 -7.42 -3.53 -26.66
C HIS A 130 -8.37 -3.50 -27.87
N PRO A 131 -7.86 -3.67 -29.12
CA PRO A 131 -8.70 -3.70 -30.32
C PRO A 131 -9.81 -4.78 -30.31
N ASP A 132 -9.61 -5.85 -29.55
CA ASP A 132 -10.59 -6.93 -29.35
C ASP A 132 -11.66 -6.62 -28.28
N GLY A 133 -11.59 -5.45 -27.64
CA GLY A 133 -12.51 -4.98 -26.62
C GLY A 133 -12.18 -5.43 -25.19
N THR A 134 -11.11 -6.21 -24.98
CA THR A 134 -10.64 -6.58 -23.64
C THR A 134 -9.98 -5.40 -22.93
N VAL A 135 -9.94 -5.44 -21.60
CA VAL A 135 -9.40 -4.34 -20.77
C VAL A 135 -7.87 -4.30 -20.89
N ASP A 136 -7.35 -3.13 -21.27
CA ASP A 136 -5.91 -2.84 -21.31
C ASP A 136 -5.47 -2.14 -20.02
N ARG A 137 -4.78 -2.88 -19.15
CA ARG A 137 -4.22 -2.36 -17.88
C ARG A 137 -2.89 -1.64 -18.03
N SER A 138 -2.33 -1.56 -19.24
CA SER A 138 -1.14 -0.75 -19.52
C SER A 138 -1.47 0.72 -19.79
N THR A 139 -2.76 1.04 -19.96
CA THR A 139 -3.26 2.37 -20.28
C THR A 139 -4.36 2.80 -19.29
N LEU A 140 -4.17 3.91 -18.59
CA LEU A 140 -5.18 4.55 -17.76
C LEU A 140 -5.72 5.79 -18.47
N VAL A 141 -7.01 5.78 -18.80
CA VAL A 141 -7.72 6.94 -19.38
C VAL A 141 -8.18 7.82 -18.23
N VAL A 142 -7.61 9.03 -18.15
CA VAL A 142 -7.92 10.02 -17.12
C VAL A 142 -9.21 10.76 -17.49
N ASN A 143 -9.27 11.26 -18.73
CA ASN A 143 -10.45 11.89 -19.32
C ASN A 143 -10.42 11.73 -20.86
N SER A 144 -11.20 12.50 -21.61
CA SER A 144 -11.26 12.41 -23.08
C SER A 144 -9.98 12.88 -23.80
N ARG A 145 -9.12 13.63 -23.11
CA ARG A 145 -7.89 14.22 -23.66
C ARG A 145 -6.63 13.57 -23.11
N CYS A 146 -6.61 13.25 -21.82
CA CYS A 146 -5.44 12.75 -21.10
C CYS A 146 -5.53 11.25 -20.81
N GLN A 147 -4.42 10.56 -21.08
CA GLN A 147 -4.20 9.17 -20.68
C GLN A 147 -2.76 8.93 -20.22
N LEU A 148 -2.56 8.00 -19.28
CA LEU A 148 -1.26 7.48 -18.91
C LEU A 148 -1.03 6.13 -19.59
N ALA A 149 0.07 6.01 -20.33
CA ALA A 149 0.40 4.81 -21.11
C ALA A 149 1.75 4.22 -20.69
N GLY A 150 1.87 2.89 -20.81
CA GLY A 150 3.07 2.15 -20.43
C GLY A 150 3.14 1.83 -18.95
N ILE A 151 1.99 1.65 -18.29
CA ILE A 151 1.92 1.15 -16.92
C ILE A 151 2.42 -0.31 -16.93
N PRO A 152 3.48 -0.63 -16.16
CA PRO A 152 4.03 -1.97 -16.13
C PRO A 152 3.05 -2.97 -15.49
N PRO A 153 3.02 -4.24 -15.91
CA PRO A 153 2.13 -5.25 -15.33
C PRO A 153 2.32 -5.42 -13.82
N GLU A 154 3.55 -5.26 -13.33
CA GLU A 154 3.92 -5.35 -11.91
C GLU A 154 3.18 -4.31 -11.03
N ALA A 155 2.73 -3.20 -11.62
CA ALA A 155 1.93 -2.20 -10.91
C ALA A 155 0.56 -2.74 -10.45
N HIS A 156 0.16 -3.93 -10.91
CA HIS A 156 -1.10 -4.58 -10.57
C HIS A 156 -0.91 -5.77 -9.62
N ASP A 157 0.31 -6.11 -9.24
CA ASP A 157 0.61 -7.26 -8.37
C ASP A 157 0.44 -6.93 -6.89
N TYR A 158 0.47 -5.65 -6.53
CA TYR A 158 0.21 -5.18 -5.17
C TYR A 158 -1.26 -4.79 -4.98
N ASP A 159 -1.95 -5.54 -4.09
CA ASP A 159 -3.36 -5.34 -3.76
C ASP A 159 -3.58 -4.92 -2.30
N ILE A 160 -4.38 -3.86 -2.12
CA ILE A 160 -4.90 -3.40 -0.84
C ILE A 160 -6.41 -3.63 -0.86
N SER A 161 -6.90 -4.59 -0.07
CA SER A 161 -8.34 -4.94 -0.02
C SER A 161 -8.94 -5.29 -1.38
N GLY A 162 -8.18 -6.01 -2.22
CA GLY A 162 -8.60 -6.50 -3.54
C GLY A 162 -8.59 -5.46 -4.65
N ARG A 163 -7.91 -4.33 -4.44
CA ARG A 163 -7.69 -3.29 -5.45
C ARG A 163 -6.23 -2.86 -5.42
N SER A 164 -5.63 -2.66 -6.60
CA SER A 164 -4.35 -1.99 -6.71
C SER A 164 -4.46 -0.51 -6.29
N PRO A 165 -3.35 0.15 -5.92
CA PRO A 165 -3.35 1.59 -5.62
C PRO A 165 -3.97 2.44 -6.75
N LEU A 166 -3.70 2.12 -8.01
CA LEU A 166 -4.34 2.80 -9.16
C LEU A 166 -5.83 2.50 -9.25
N GLN A 167 -6.26 1.28 -8.94
CA GLN A 167 -7.68 0.96 -8.89
C GLN A 167 -8.39 1.75 -7.77
N TRP A 168 -7.76 1.89 -6.60
CA TRP A 168 -8.24 2.82 -5.56
C TRP A 168 -8.34 4.26 -6.06
N ALA A 169 -7.34 4.76 -6.79
CA ALA A 169 -7.40 6.09 -7.39
C ALA A 169 -8.58 6.23 -8.37
N ILE A 170 -8.80 5.25 -9.25
CA ILE A 170 -9.97 5.21 -10.16
C ILE A 170 -11.29 5.27 -9.40
N ASP A 171 -11.38 4.59 -8.26
CA ASP A 171 -12.62 4.50 -7.48
C ASP A 171 -12.85 5.65 -6.52
N SER A 172 -11.81 6.36 -6.11
CA SER A 172 -11.89 7.44 -5.13
C SER A 172 -11.77 8.82 -5.75
N LEU A 173 -10.85 9.01 -6.71
CA LEU A 173 -10.62 10.29 -7.37
C LEU A 173 -11.61 10.46 -8.52
N ARG A 174 -12.75 11.05 -8.21
CA ARG A 174 -13.72 11.53 -9.20
C ARG A 174 -14.53 12.67 -8.61
N HIS A 175 -14.92 13.63 -9.44
CA HIS A 175 -15.91 14.60 -9.02
C HIS A 175 -17.26 13.89 -8.80
N LYS A 176 -17.82 14.03 -7.60
CA LYS A 176 -19.16 13.56 -7.25
C LYS A 176 -19.85 14.58 -6.35
N THR A 177 -21.15 14.75 -6.52
CA THR A 177 -21.99 15.53 -5.60
C THR A 177 -22.92 14.59 -4.87
N ASP A 178 -22.89 14.61 -3.54
CA ASP A 178 -23.84 13.85 -2.75
C ASP A 178 -25.24 14.46 -2.88
N LYS A 179 -26.23 13.64 -3.24
CA LYS A 179 -27.58 14.11 -3.55
C LYS A 179 -28.32 14.61 -2.31
N ALA A 180 -28.02 14.08 -1.13
CA ALA A 180 -28.73 14.41 0.10
C ALA A 180 -28.21 15.72 0.72
N SER A 181 -26.89 15.87 0.80
CA SER A 181 -26.23 17.03 1.40
C SER A 181 -25.92 18.15 0.41
N GLY A 182 -25.84 17.85 -0.90
CA GLY A 182 -25.40 18.79 -1.93
C GLY A 182 -23.89 19.08 -1.89
N ILE A 183 -23.12 18.39 -1.04
CA ILE A 183 -21.68 18.61 -0.92
C ILE A 183 -20.97 17.98 -2.11
N ALA A 184 -20.15 18.78 -2.79
CA ALA A 184 -19.28 18.34 -3.87
C ALA A 184 -17.94 17.84 -3.32
N ASP A 185 -17.52 16.68 -3.79
CA ASP A 185 -16.21 16.09 -3.58
C ASP A 185 -15.50 16.13 -4.94
N ASP A 186 -14.59 17.10 -5.11
CA ASP A 186 -13.83 17.33 -6.34
C ASP A 186 -12.33 17.17 -6.04
N PRO A 187 -11.68 16.08 -6.52
CA PRO A 187 -10.26 15.85 -6.27
C PRO A 187 -9.36 16.94 -6.86
N ASN A 188 -9.82 17.64 -7.90
CA ASN A 188 -9.04 18.70 -8.55
C ASN A 188 -8.88 19.96 -7.66
N THR A 189 -9.69 20.07 -6.60
CA THR A 189 -9.64 21.20 -5.65
C THR A 189 -8.84 20.88 -4.37
N TRP A 190 -8.32 19.66 -4.25
CA TRP A 190 -7.58 19.24 -3.06
C TRP A 190 -6.28 20.05 -2.92
N ARG A 191 -6.03 20.61 -1.74
CA ARG A 191 -4.98 21.63 -1.52
C ARG A 191 -3.58 21.18 -1.97
N GLN A 192 -3.25 19.90 -1.85
CA GLN A 192 -1.95 19.36 -2.26
C GLN A 192 -1.77 19.34 -3.79
N TRP A 193 -2.86 19.29 -4.56
CA TRP A 193 -2.80 19.19 -6.02
C TRP A 193 -3.32 20.44 -6.71
N ALA A 194 -4.15 21.24 -6.04
CA ALA A 194 -4.75 22.44 -6.59
C ALA A 194 -3.74 23.55 -6.91
N SER A 195 -2.53 23.50 -6.35
CA SER A 195 -1.48 24.48 -6.63
C SER A 195 -0.82 24.31 -8.00
N GLU A 196 -0.79 23.09 -8.54
CA GLU A 196 -0.29 22.82 -9.90
C GLU A 196 -1.12 21.72 -10.54
N GLN A 197 -1.76 21.99 -11.67
CA GLN A 197 -2.77 21.10 -12.23
C GLN A 197 -2.21 19.73 -12.65
N PHE A 198 -0.94 19.68 -13.05
CA PHE A 198 -0.27 18.41 -13.39
C PHE A 198 0.01 17.54 -12.16
N ASN A 199 -0.12 18.05 -10.93
CA ASN A 199 0.18 17.29 -9.71
C ASN A 199 -0.68 16.05 -9.54
N LEU A 200 -1.93 16.06 -10.01
CA LEU A 200 -2.78 14.88 -9.96
C LEU A 200 -2.25 13.78 -10.89
N ILE A 201 -1.72 14.15 -12.05
CA ILE A 201 -1.04 13.23 -12.96
C ILE A 201 0.26 12.71 -12.33
N ARG A 202 1.08 13.59 -11.74
CA ARG A 202 2.27 13.18 -10.99
C ARG A 202 1.92 12.21 -9.87
N HIS A 203 0.83 12.45 -9.14
CA HIS A 203 0.36 11.56 -8.10
C HIS A 203 0.01 10.17 -8.64
N LEU A 204 -0.71 10.07 -9.77
CA LEU A 204 -0.96 8.78 -10.42
C LEU A 204 0.35 8.08 -10.83
N ARG A 205 1.34 8.82 -11.34
CA ARG A 205 2.68 8.27 -11.63
C ARG A 205 3.40 7.76 -10.37
N ARG A 206 3.23 8.43 -9.23
CA ARG A 206 3.75 7.96 -7.94
C ARG A 206 3.04 6.71 -7.44
N LEU A 207 1.73 6.59 -7.65
CA LEU A 207 1.01 5.35 -7.32
C LEU A 207 1.49 4.17 -8.18
N VAL A 208 1.84 4.38 -9.46
CA VAL A 208 2.51 3.36 -10.27
C VAL A 208 3.83 2.95 -9.60
N ARG A 209 4.66 3.93 -9.20
CA ARG A 209 5.94 3.68 -8.51
C ARG A 209 5.75 2.82 -7.27
N VAL A 210 4.90 3.28 -6.35
CA VAL A 210 4.61 2.58 -5.09
C VAL A 210 4.19 1.15 -5.39
N SER A 211 3.28 0.93 -6.32
CA SER A 211 2.81 -0.42 -6.66
C SER A 211 3.94 -1.34 -7.12
N VAL A 212 4.80 -0.86 -8.03
CA VAL A 212 5.91 -1.66 -8.58
C VAL A 212 7.00 -1.91 -7.53
N GLU A 213 7.42 -0.87 -6.79
CA GLU A 213 8.45 -1.03 -5.76
C GLU A 213 7.95 -1.94 -4.64
N THR A 214 6.68 -1.84 -4.23
CA THR A 214 6.09 -2.76 -3.26
C THR A 214 6.11 -4.19 -3.78
N ALA A 215 5.76 -4.44 -5.05
CA ALA A 215 5.84 -5.78 -5.63
C ALA A 215 7.28 -6.33 -5.60
N HIS A 216 8.28 -5.51 -5.93
CA HIS A 216 9.69 -5.91 -5.86
C HIS A 216 10.17 -6.19 -4.43
N ILE A 217 9.83 -5.32 -3.48
CA ILE A 217 10.20 -5.48 -2.07
C ILE A 217 9.57 -6.74 -1.51
N VAL A 218 8.30 -7.00 -1.78
CA VAL A 218 7.60 -8.23 -1.33
C VAL A 218 8.20 -9.48 -1.97
N ALA A 219 8.61 -9.42 -3.24
CA ALA A 219 9.28 -10.53 -3.92
C ALA A 219 10.66 -10.87 -3.34
N SER A 220 11.26 -9.96 -2.56
CA SER A 220 12.53 -10.20 -1.84
C SER A 220 12.39 -10.93 -0.51
N LEU A 221 11.15 -11.11 -0.01
CA LEU A 221 10.90 -11.86 1.22
C LEU A 221 11.26 -13.34 1.04
N PRO A 222 11.62 -14.03 2.14
CA PRO A 222 11.73 -15.48 2.13
C PRO A 222 10.45 -16.13 1.58
N PRO A 223 10.56 -17.19 0.75
CA PRO A 223 9.41 -17.82 0.10
C PRO A 223 8.45 -18.48 1.10
N SER A 224 8.92 -18.80 2.30
CA SER A 224 8.12 -19.34 3.39
C SER A 224 8.55 -18.73 4.71
N LEU A 225 7.57 -18.36 5.53
CA LEU A 225 7.82 -18.01 6.93
C LEU A 225 8.03 -19.30 7.71
N GLN A 226 9.27 -19.51 8.16
CA GLN A 226 9.66 -20.55 9.12
C GLN A 226 9.53 -19.97 10.52
N GLU A 227 8.74 -20.61 11.37
CA GLU A 227 8.51 -20.14 12.73
C GLU A 227 9.67 -20.61 13.61
N SER A 228 10.21 -19.72 14.43
CA SER A 228 11.23 -20.11 15.41
C SER A 228 10.59 -21.09 16.39
N ASP A 229 11.19 -22.27 16.56
CA ASP A 229 10.90 -23.14 17.69
C ASP A 229 11.25 -22.34 18.96
N GLY A 230 10.24 -21.69 19.55
CA GLY A 230 10.43 -20.88 20.75
C GLY A 230 11.23 -21.65 21.81
N ALA A 231 12.15 -20.98 22.48
CA ALA A 231 12.99 -21.59 23.50
C ALA A 231 12.11 -22.41 24.48
N SER A 232 12.44 -23.69 24.61
CA SER A 232 11.80 -24.64 25.51
C SER A 232 12.02 -24.30 26.98
#